data_AF-A0A0G1UN03-F1
#
_entry.id   AF-A0A0G1UN03-F1
#
_cell.length_a   1.000
_cell.length_b   1.000
_cell.length_c   1.000
_cell.angle_alpha   90.00
_cell.angle_beta   90.00
_cell.angle_gamma   90.00
#
_symmetry.space_group_name_H-M   'P 1'
#
loop_
_entity.id
_entity.type
_entity.pdbx_description
1 polymer ?
#
loop_
_entity_poly.entity_id
_entity_poly.type
_entity_poly.pdbx_seq_one_letter_code
_entity_poly.pdbx_strand_id
1 'polypeptide(L)'
;MTDVSALAAITAALSQDWKQAVQINTKLLLENKDDVDSLCRLAFAYQQTGKLTLAKTTYQKVLELDEYHQIALKNLKKLTTLKSRDVSHTSKTTISPILFLEEPGKTKIVECVHLAPAQVLSTLTSGQEVYLKAKNHCVELRDDRNRYVAALPDDLSFKLLKFLAGGNAYHALIKGVEKKSLKVFLREVSRGKKFATQPSFTPSFAYVPMVKDQTAKEPAETEEGEAEENEET
;
A
#
# COMPACT_ATOMS: atom_id res chain seq x y z
N MET A 1 -26.42 -20.46 -16.46
CA MET A 1 -25.50 -21.47 -15.88
C MET A 1 -24.37 -20.69 -15.24
N THR A 2 -24.25 -20.69 -13.91
CA THR A 2 -23.09 -20.03 -13.27
C THR A 2 -21.85 -20.81 -13.68
N ASP A 3 -20.94 -20.19 -14.42
CA ASP A 3 -19.64 -20.77 -14.73
C ASP A 3 -18.92 -21.10 -13.39
N VAL A 4 -18.63 -22.38 -13.18
CA VAL A 4 -17.93 -22.86 -11.97
C VAL A 4 -16.47 -23.03 -12.37
N SER A 5 -15.75 -21.92 -12.32
CA SER A 5 -14.33 -21.90 -12.66
C SER A 5 -13.54 -21.12 -11.61
N ALA A 6 -12.24 -21.42 -11.52
CA ALA A 6 -11.33 -20.68 -10.66
C ALA A 6 -11.34 -19.17 -11.00
N LEU A 7 -11.43 -18.82 -12.27
CA LEU A 7 -11.52 -17.44 -12.74
C LEU A 7 -12.83 -16.78 -12.30
N ALA A 8 -13.97 -17.48 -12.39
CA ALA A 8 -15.26 -16.95 -11.91
C ALA A 8 -15.24 -16.66 -10.40
N ALA A 9 -14.61 -17.53 -9.61
CA ALA A 9 -14.41 -17.31 -8.17
C ALA A 9 -13.56 -16.07 -7.88
N ILE A 10 -12.48 -15.87 -8.65
CA ILE A 10 -11.59 -14.71 -8.53
C ILE A 10 -12.34 -13.44 -8.93
N THR A 11 -13.07 -13.45 -10.04
CA THR A 11 -13.87 -12.31 -10.50
C THR A 11 -14.92 -11.91 -9.47
N ALA A 12 -15.63 -12.88 -8.87
CA ALA A 12 -16.57 -12.61 -7.79
C ALA A 12 -15.91 -11.94 -6.59
N ALA A 13 -14.72 -12.42 -6.18
CA ALA A 13 -13.93 -11.81 -5.11
C ALA A 13 -13.46 -10.38 -5.46
N LEU A 14 -13.00 -10.15 -6.69
CA LEU A 14 -12.59 -8.82 -7.18
C LEU A 14 -13.76 -7.82 -7.21
N SER A 15 -14.98 -8.30 -7.52
CA SER A 15 -16.22 -7.52 -7.44
C SER A 15 -16.78 -7.39 -6.03
N GLN A 16 -16.07 -7.88 -5.01
CA GLN A 16 -16.51 -7.92 -3.61
C GLN A 16 -17.82 -8.68 -3.38
N ASP A 17 -18.21 -9.57 -4.31
CA ASP A 17 -19.31 -10.50 -4.11
C ASP A 17 -18.81 -11.74 -3.37
N TRP A 18 -18.55 -11.55 -2.09
CA TRP A 18 -18.01 -12.60 -1.23
C TRP A 18 -18.96 -13.79 -1.08
N LYS A 19 -20.28 -13.59 -1.23
CA LYS A 19 -21.26 -14.67 -1.17
C LYS A 19 -21.14 -15.58 -2.38
N GLN A 20 -21.04 -15.00 -3.58
CA GLN A 20 -20.76 -15.77 -4.81
C GLN A 20 -19.39 -16.44 -4.74
N ALA A 21 -18.35 -15.73 -4.28
CA ALA A 21 -17.01 -16.32 -4.14
C ALA A 21 -17.02 -17.55 -3.21
N VAL A 22 -17.76 -17.51 -2.09
CA VAL A 22 -17.95 -18.69 -1.23
C VAL A 22 -18.64 -19.82 -1.98
N GLN A 23 -19.73 -19.54 -2.71
CA GLN A 23 -20.49 -20.57 -3.43
C GLN A 23 -19.64 -21.26 -4.50
N ILE A 24 -18.91 -20.50 -5.31
CA ILE A 24 -18.10 -21.04 -6.40
C ILE A 24 -16.92 -21.86 -5.84
N ASN A 25 -16.16 -21.33 -4.88
CA ASN A 25 -15.04 -22.07 -4.29
C ASN A 25 -15.51 -23.34 -3.56
N THR A 26 -16.68 -23.31 -2.92
CA THR A 26 -17.25 -24.52 -2.30
C THR A 26 -17.55 -25.60 -3.35
N LYS A 27 -18.05 -25.22 -4.54
CA LYS A 27 -18.29 -26.16 -5.64
C LYS A 27 -16.99 -26.71 -6.22
N LEU A 28 -15.98 -25.88 -6.42
CA LEU A 28 -14.65 -26.32 -6.88
C LEU A 28 -14.04 -27.38 -5.94
N LEU A 29 -14.22 -27.21 -4.63
CA LEU A 29 -13.75 -28.17 -3.63
C LEU A 29 -14.56 -29.48 -3.57
N LEU A 30 -15.72 -29.57 -4.22
CA LEU A 30 -16.41 -30.86 -4.39
C LEU A 30 -15.69 -31.75 -5.39
N GLU A 31 -15.05 -31.16 -6.40
CA GLU A 31 -14.28 -31.87 -7.43
C GLU A 31 -12.89 -32.23 -6.91
N ASN A 32 -12.20 -31.29 -6.25
CA ASN A 32 -10.91 -31.52 -5.61
C ASN A 32 -10.88 -30.92 -4.19
N LYS A 33 -11.03 -31.77 -3.17
CA LYS A 33 -11.12 -31.36 -1.76
C LYS A 33 -9.84 -30.74 -1.19
N ASP A 34 -8.70 -31.03 -1.81
CA ASP A 34 -7.37 -30.65 -1.32
C ASP A 34 -6.69 -29.63 -2.24
N ASP A 35 -7.48 -28.94 -3.09
CA ASP A 35 -7.00 -27.77 -3.82
C ASP A 35 -6.70 -26.61 -2.86
N VAL A 36 -5.41 -26.41 -2.59
CA VAL A 36 -4.86 -25.37 -1.72
C VAL A 36 -5.33 -23.97 -2.13
N ASP A 37 -5.38 -23.67 -3.43
CA ASP A 37 -5.75 -22.33 -3.91
C ASP A 37 -7.25 -22.06 -3.71
N SER A 38 -8.10 -23.05 -3.95
CA SER A 38 -9.54 -22.95 -3.66
C SER A 38 -9.82 -22.85 -2.17
N LEU A 39 -9.11 -23.61 -1.34
CA LEU A 39 -9.20 -23.50 0.13
C LEU A 39 -8.78 -22.11 0.62
N CYS A 40 -7.67 -21.57 0.10
CA CYS A 40 -7.20 -20.24 0.46
C CYS A 40 -8.17 -19.13 0.06
N ARG A 41 -8.71 -19.19 -1.16
CA ARG A 41 -9.74 -18.24 -1.64
C ARG A 41 -11.03 -18.35 -0.84
N LEU A 42 -11.46 -19.57 -0.49
CA LEU A 42 -12.63 -19.81 0.34
C LEU A 42 -12.45 -19.25 1.75
N ALA A 43 -11.31 -19.52 2.39
CA ALA A 43 -10.99 -19.03 3.72
C ALA A 43 -11.02 -17.50 3.76
N PHE A 44 -10.45 -16.85 2.74
CA PHE A 44 -10.51 -15.40 2.60
C PHE A 44 -11.95 -14.89 2.45
N ALA A 45 -12.77 -15.53 1.60
CA ALA A 45 -14.17 -15.14 1.42
C ALA A 45 -15.00 -15.35 2.70
N TYR A 46 -14.71 -16.38 3.50
CA TYR A 46 -15.30 -16.54 4.84
C TYR A 46 -14.91 -15.41 5.79
N GLN A 47 -13.64 -14.98 5.77
CA GLN A 47 -13.19 -13.84 6.55
C GLN A 47 -13.95 -12.56 6.17
N GLN A 48 -14.13 -12.30 4.88
CA GLN A 48 -14.86 -11.11 4.40
C GLN A 48 -16.37 -11.16 4.69
N THR A 49 -16.96 -12.36 4.79
CA THR A 49 -18.37 -12.54 5.18
C THR A 49 -18.58 -12.61 6.70
N GLY A 50 -17.54 -12.42 7.51
CA GLY A 50 -17.61 -12.46 8.98
C GLY A 50 -17.66 -13.87 9.57
N LYS A 51 -17.59 -14.92 8.75
CA LYS A 51 -17.57 -16.33 9.18
C LYS A 51 -16.17 -16.73 9.67
N LEU A 52 -15.68 -16.06 10.72
CA LEU A 52 -14.29 -16.14 11.17
C LEU A 52 -13.87 -17.54 11.64
N THR A 53 -14.79 -18.30 12.24
CA THR A 53 -14.55 -19.68 12.66
C THR A 53 -14.25 -20.58 11.47
N LEU A 54 -15.06 -20.49 10.41
CA LEU A 54 -14.85 -21.22 9.16
C LEU A 54 -13.58 -20.75 8.45
N ALA A 55 -13.32 -19.45 8.40
CA ALA A 55 -12.08 -18.93 7.83
C ALA A 55 -10.85 -19.53 8.53
N LYS A 56 -10.87 -19.60 9.87
CA LYS A 56 -9.78 -20.17 10.66
C LYS A 56 -9.58 -21.65 10.37
N THR A 57 -10.65 -22.46 10.37
CA THR A 57 -10.54 -23.90 10.11
C THR A 57 -10.09 -24.18 8.69
N THR A 58 -10.57 -23.42 7.69
CA THR A 58 -10.14 -23.58 6.30
C THR A 58 -8.67 -23.21 6.11
N TYR A 59 -8.18 -22.12 6.72
CA TYR A 59 -6.73 -21.81 6.67
C TYR A 59 -5.88 -22.83 7.43
N GLN A 60 -6.38 -23.43 8.50
CA GLN A 60 -5.67 -24.53 9.17
C GLN A 60 -5.54 -25.74 8.24
N LYS A 61 -6.62 -26.10 7.52
CA LYS A 61 -6.56 -27.15 6.49
C LYS A 61 -5.52 -26.84 5.40
N VAL A 62 -5.41 -25.58 4.97
CA VAL A 62 -4.34 -25.18 4.03
C VAL A 62 -2.96 -25.49 4.59
N LEU A 63 -2.71 -25.19 5.87
CA LEU A 63 -1.42 -25.48 6.50
C LEU A 63 -1.16 -26.96 6.78
N GLU A 64 -2.20 -27.79 6.84
CA GLU A 64 -2.06 -29.26 6.88
C GLU A 64 -1.55 -29.81 5.53
N LEU A 65 -1.90 -29.14 4.42
CA LEU A 65 -1.48 -29.52 3.06
C LEU A 65 -0.15 -28.86 2.65
N ASP A 66 0.06 -27.60 3.05
CA ASP A 66 1.25 -26.80 2.79
C ASP A 66 1.62 -25.98 4.04
N GLU A 67 2.49 -26.53 4.89
CA GLU A 67 2.92 -25.94 6.16
C GLU A 67 3.53 -24.54 5.99
N TYR A 68 4.20 -24.29 4.86
CA TYR A 68 4.92 -23.04 4.60
C TYR A 68 4.10 -22.02 3.83
N HIS A 69 2.79 -22.25 3.68
CA HIS A 69 1.90 -21.36 2.94
C HIS A 69 1.80 -19.97 3.59
N GLN A 70 2.55 -19.01 3.06
CA GLN A 70 2.72 -17.68 3.66
C GLN A 70 1.41 -16.91 3.81
N ILE A 71 0.48 -17.07 2.86
CA ILE A 71 -0.82 -16.40 2.87
C ILE A 71 -1.68 -16.91 4.04
N ALA A 72 -1.72 -18.24 4.26
CA ALA A 72 -2.49 -18.83 5.35
C ALA A 72 -1.88 -18.49 6.71
N LEU A 73 -0.55 -18.57 6.86
CA LEU A 73 0.16 -18.15 8.09
C LEU A 73 -0.14 -16.69 8.46
N LYS A 74 -0.09 -15.79 7.47
CA LYS A 74 -0.37 -14.36 7.69
C LYS A 74 -1.83 -14.11 8.09
N ASN A 75 -2.78 -14.73 7.39
CA ASN A 75 -4.20 -14.52 7.66
C ASN A 75 -4.65 -15.17 8.98
N LEU A 76 -4.14 -16.34 9.35
CA LEU A 76 -4.43 -16.94 10.67
C LEU A 76 -3.97 -16.06 11.82
N LYS A 77 -2.75 -15.50 11.73
CA LYS A 77 -2.27 -14.53 12.73
C LYS A 77 -3.23 -13.34 12.85
N LYS A 78 -3.73 -12.81 11.72
CA LYS A 78 -4.72 -11.72 11.69
C LYS A 78 -6.07 -12.12 12.32
N LEU A 79 -6.52 -13.35 12.09
CA LEU A 79 -7.79 -13.86 12.62
C LEU A 79 -7.78 -14.08 14.14
N THR A 80 -6.62 -14.26 14.77
CA THR A 80 -6.53 -14.43 16.24
C THR A 80 -6.99 -13.19 17.03
N THR A 81 -6.84 -12.01 16.44
CA THR A 81 -7.13 -10.71 17.08
C THR A 81 -8.43 -10.08 16.58
N LEU A 82 -8.98 -10.58 15.47
CA LEU A 82 -10.17 -10.05 14.81
C LEU A 82 -11.44 -10.59 15.49
N LYS A 83 -12.38 -9.72 15.86
CA LYS A 83 -13.73 -10.14 16.28
C LYS A 83 -14.72 -9.95 15.13
N SER A 84 -15.80 -10.73 15.11
CA SER A 84 -16.81 -10.65 14.03
C SER A 84 -17.42 -9.25 13.88
N ARG A 85 -17.54 -8.49 14.97
CA ARG A 85 -18.03 -7.09 14.96
C ARG A 85 -17.06 -6.09 14.33
N ASP A 86 -15.79 -6.48 14.23
CA ASP A 86 -14.70 -5.66 13.71
C ASP A 86 -14.51 -5.87 12.20
N VAL A 87 -15.16 -6.90 11.63
CA VAL A 87 -15.28 -7.09 10.19
C VAL A 87 -16.20 -5.99 9.68
N SER A 88 -15.60 -4.85 9.33
CA SER A 88 -16.32 -3.78 8.67
C SER A 88 -16.81 -4.33 7.34
N HIS A 89 -18.13 -4.25 7.10
CA HIS A 89 -18.66 -4.36 5.75
C HIS A 89 -18.10 -3.17 4.97
N THR A 90 -16.92 -3.34 4.40
CA THR A 90 -16.27 -2.33 3.58
C THR A 90 -17.31 -1.86 2.57
N SER A 91 -17.62 -0.57 2.58
CA SER A 91 -18.39 0.06 1.52
C SER A 91 -17.80 -0.40 0.19
N LYS A 92 -18.66 -0.67 -0.80
CA LYS A 92 -18.31 -1.15 -2.13
C LYS A 92 -17.53 -0.10 -2.93
N THR A 93 -16.39 0.34 -2.41
CA THR A 93 -15.59 1.38 -3.02
C THR A 93 -14.56 0.67 -3.88
N THR A 94 -14.85 0.55 -5.16
CA THR A 94 -13.84 0.19 -6.16
C THR A 94 -12.81 1.30 -6.18
N ILE A 95 -11.64 1.05 -5.61
CA ILE A 95 -10.56 2.03 -5.60
C ILE A 95 -9.88 1.95 -6.96
N SER A 96 -9.91 3.04 -7.72
CA SER A 96 -9.19 3.09 -8.99
C SER A 96 -7.68 3.02 -8.74
N PRO A 97 -6.94 2.14 -9.44
CA PRO A 97 -5.47 2.08 -9.33
C PRO A 97 -4.77 3.43 -9.54
N ILE A 98 -5.40 4.33 -10.31
CA ILE A 98 -4.88 5.68 -10.57
C ILE A 98 -4.72 6.52 -9.29
N LEU A 99 -5.48 6.21 -8.22
CA LEU A 99 -5.40 6.90 -6.94
C LEU A 99 -4.06 6.65 -6.23
N PHE A 100 -3.36 5.55 -6.54
CA PHE A 100 -2.06 5.21 -5.98
C PHE A 100 -0.87 5.68 -6.81
N LEU A 101 -1.11 6.39 -7.93
CA LEU A 101 -0.05 6.92 -8.76
C LEU A 101 0.75 7.97 -7.99
N GLU A 102 2.07 7.77 -7.91
CA GLU A 102 2.96 8.71 -7.25
C GLU A 102 3.22 9.93 -8.13
N GLU A 103 2.84 11.11 -7.64
CA GLU A 103 3.04 12.40 -8.29
C GLU A 103 4.03 13.23 -7.48
N PRO A 104 5.18 13.62 -8.06
CA PRO A 104 6.14 14.49 -7.42
C PRO A 104 5.49 15.77 -6.88
N GLY A 105 5.75 16.11 -5.63
CA GLY A 105 5.17 17.31 -5.01
C GLY A 105 3.76 17.14 -4.44
N LYS A 106 3.00 16.13 -4.88
CA LYS A 106 1.58 15.95 -4.55
C LYS A 106 1.27 14.69 -3.76
N THR A 107 2.07 13.64 -3.89
CA THR A 107 1.86 12.41 -3.12
C THR A 107 3.08 12.03 -2.30
N LYS A 108 2.86 11.28 -1.22
CA LYS A 108 3.93 10.71 -0.40
C LYS A 108 3.45 9.43 0.27
N ILE A 109 4.31 8.42 0.28
CA ILE A 109 4.13 7.24 1.14
C ILE A 109 4.83 7.51 2.46
N VAL A 110 4.11 7.25 3.55
CA VAL A 110 4.56 7.57 4.90
C VAL A 110 4.43 6.34 5.77
N GLU A 111 5.52 5.97 6.42
CA GLU A 111 5.48 5.02 7.52
C GLU A 111 5.05 5.76 8.80
N CYS A 112 3.96 5.29 9.39
CA CYS A 112 3.33 5.94 10.54
C CYS A 112 4.03 5.55 11.84
N VAL A 113 3.89 6.41 12.84
CA VAL A 113 4.39 6.22 14.21
C VAL A 113 3.24 6.14 15.21
N HIS A 114 3.53 5.73 16.45
CA HIS A 114 2.54 5.60 17.52
C HIS A 114 1.29 4.81 17.10
N LEU A 115 1.50 3.60 16.58
CA LEU A 115 0.42 2.79 16.03
C LEU A 115 -0.62 2.42 17.10
N ALA A 116 -1.89 2.33 16.67
CA ALA A 116 -2.95 1.80 17.51
C ALA A 116 -2.69 0.33 17.91
N PRO A 117 -3.37 -0.18 18.96
CA PRO A 117 -3.26 -1.57 19.37
C PRO A 117 -3.55 -2.55 18.23
N ALA A 118 -2.95 -3.75 18.30
CA ALA A 118 -3.07 -4.77 17.27
C ALA A 118 -4.54 -5.15 16.93
N GLN A 119 -5.46 -5.03 17.88
CA GLN A 119 -6.89 -5.26 17.62
C GLN A 119 -7.43 -4.28 16.58
N VAL A 120 -7.09 -2.98 16.69
CA VAL A 120 -7.50 -1.94 15.74
C VAL A 120 -6.80 -2.14 14.39
N LEU A 121 -5.48 -2.35 14.39
CA LEU A 121 -4.73 -2.57 13.14
C LEU A 121 -5.24 -3.79 12.36
N SER A 122 -5.68 -4.83 13.05
CA SER A 122 -6.24 -6.03 12.42
C SER A 122 -7.55 -5.75 11.68
N THR A 123 -8.30 -4.71 12.05
CA THR A 123 -9.54 -4.34 11.36
C THR A 123 -9.28 -3.60 10.06
N LEU A 124 -8.07 -3.08 9.87
CA LEU A 124 -7.72 -2.27 8.72
C LEU A 124 -7.42 -3.13 7.50
N THR A 125 -7.71 -2.57 6.33
CA THR A 125 -7.47 -3.20 5.02
C THR A 125 -6.71 -2.24 4.11
N SER A 126 -5.85 -2.78 3.25
CA SER A 126 -5.18 -1.97 2.23
C SER A 126 -6.21 -1.35 1.30
N GLY A 127 -6.00 -0.10 0.93
CA GLY A 127 -6.95 0.72 0.19
C GLY A 127 -8.04 1.38 1.03
N GLN A 128 -8.18 1.06 2.31
CA GLN A 128 -9.13 1.75 3.17
C GLN A 128 -8.76 3.24 3.30
N GLU A 129 -9.76 4.11 3.18
CA GLU A 129 -9.60 5.54 3.41
C GLU A 129 -9.42 5.83 4.91
N VAL A 130 -8.52 6.76 5.21
CA VAL A 130 -8.28 7.29 6.55
C VAL A 130 -8.25 8.81 6.49
N TYR A 131 -8.57 9.45 7.61
CA TYR A 131 -8.75 10.89 7.71
C TYR A 131 -7.67 11.50 8.60
N LEU A 132 -7.10 12.61 8.12
CA LEU A 132 -6.13 13.38 8.89
C LEU A 132 -6.87 14.23 9.93
N LYS A 133 -6.38 14.22 11.17
CA LYS A 133 -6.84 15.10 12.23
C LYS A 133 -5.66 15.85 12.82
N ALA A 134 -5.64 17.17 12.59
CA ALA A 134 -4.69 18.07 13.23
C ALA A 134 -4.96 18.15 14.74
N LYS A 135 -3.96 17.87 15.56
CA LYS A 135 -4.04 17.99 17.03
C LYS A 135 -2.70 18.40 17.60
N ASN A 136 -2.65 19.57 18.25
CA ASN A 136 -1.43 20.16 18.80
C ASN A 136 -0.32 20.23 17.73
N HIS A 137 0.81 19.59 17.98
CA HIS A 137 1.97 19.53 17.08
C HIS A 137 2.03 18.25 16.22
N CYS A 138 0.94 17.48 16.19
CA CYS A 138 0.87 16.20 15.50
C CYS A 138 -0.32 16.13 14.54
N VAL A 139 -0.19 15.33 13.48
CA VAL A 139 -1.30 14.93 12.63
C VAL A 139 -1.60 13.46 12.89
N GLU A 140 -2.77 13.21 13.46
CA GLU A 140 -3.28 11.86 13.70
C GLU A 140 -4.01 11.35 12.46
N LEU A 141 -3.99 10.03 12.25
CA LEU A 141 -4.82 9.32 11.28
C LEU A 141 -5.96 8.62 12.00
N ARG A 142 -7.16 8.75 11.43
CA ARG A 142 -8.38 8.16 11.97
C ARG A 142 -9.16 7.40 10.91
N ASP A 143 -9.92 6.40 11.32
CA ASP A 143 -10.84 5.70 10.42
C ASP A 143 -12.16 6.47 10.23
N ASP A 144 -13.06 5.91 9.44
CA ASP A 144 -14.43 6.39 9.17
C ASP A 144 -15.27 6.56 10.44
N ARG A 145 -14.96 5.79 11.49
CA ARG A 145 -15.60 5.85 12.81
C ARG A 145 -14.88 6.82 13.76
N ASN A 146 -13.96 7.64 13.25
CA ASN A 146 -13.16 8.59 14.02
C ASN A 146 -12.32 7.94 15.14
N ARG A 147 -12.03 6.63 15.01
CA ARG A 147 -11.12 5.89 15.92
C ARG A 147 -9.68 6.18 15.52
N TYR A 148 -8.81 6.31 16.52
CA TYR A 148 -7.39 6.53 16.30
C TYR A 148 -6.72 5.31 15.66
N VAL A 149 -5.93 5.55 14.61
CA VAL A 149 -5.19 4.51 13.87
C VAL A 149 -3.69 4.62 14.08
N ALA A 150 -3.13 5.81 13.89
CA ALA A 150 -1.70 6.10 14.07
C ALA A 150 -1.44 7.62 14.03
N ALA A 151 -0.19 8.03 14.20
CA ALA A 151 0.28 9.38 13.97
C ALA A 151 1.23 9.43 12.76
N LEU A 152 1.28 10.57 12.08
CA LEU A 152 2.32 10.86 11.10
C LEU A 152 3.62 11.26 11.82
N PRO A 153 4.81 10.97 11.25
CA PRO A 153 6.09 11.45 11.77
C PRO A 153 6.10 12.96 12.03
N ASP A 154 6.86 13.41 13.03
CA ASP A 154 6.82 14.79 13.52
C ASP A 154 7.25 15.82 12.45
N ASP A 155 8.25 15.49 11.64
CA ASP A 155 8.75 16.33 10.55
C ASP A 155 7.67 16.61 9.50
N LEU A 156 6.90 15.58 9.16
CA LEU A 156 5.78 15.67 8.24
C LEU A 156 4.58 16.36 8.88
N SER A 157 4.26 16.01 10.12
CA SER A 157 3.18 16.60 10.89
C SER A 157 3.36 18.12 10.99
N PHE A 158 4.56 18.59 11.33
CA PHE A 158 4.88 20.01 11.43
C PHE A 158 4.62 20.79 10.13
N LYS A 159 4.96 20.19 8.98
CA LYS A 159 4.70 20.80 7.66
C LYS A 159 3.21 20.77 7.33
N LEU A 160 2.56 19.61 7.48
CA LEU A 160 1.15 19.43 7.15
C LEU A 160 0.22 20.31 7.99
N LEU A 161 0.52 20.56 9.27
CA LEU A 161 -0.26 21.48 10.10
C LEU A 161 -0.32 22.89 9.49
N LYS A 162 0.80 23.39 8.94
CA LYS A 162 0.85 24.69 8.27
C LYS A 162 0.01 24.69 6.99
N PHE A 163 0.12 23.64 6.18
CA PHE A 163 -0.62 23.52 4.93
C PHE A 163 -2.13 23.35 5.14
N LEU A 164 -2.54 22.51 6.10
CA LEU A 164 -3.94 22.33 6.51
C LEU A 164 -4.54 23.66 6.98
N ALA A 165 -3.83 24.40 7.83
CA ALA A 165 -4.25 25.74 8.25
C ALA A 165 -4.31 26.76 7.10
N GLY A 166 -3.54 26.54 6.03
CA GLY A 166 -3.58 27.33 4.80
C GLY A 166 -4.70 26.98 3.84
N GLY A 167 -5.51 25.96 4.13
CA GLY A 167 -6.62 25.50 3.30
C GLY A 167 -6.27 24.40 2.29
N ASN A 168 -5.12 23.73 2.43
CA ASN A 168 -4.81 22.56 1.63
C ASN A 168 -5.66 21.37 2.11
N ALA A 169 -6.15 20.55 1.17
CA ALA A 169 -6.87 19.33 1.48
C ALA A 169 -6.08 18.10 1.05
N TYR A 170 -6.17 17.04 1.84
CA TYR A 170 -5.45 15.79 1.61
C TYR A 170 -6.41 14.61 1.66
N HIS A 171 -6.14 13.64 0.80
CA HIS A 171 -6.76 12.33 0.80
C HIS A 171 -5.72 11.31 1.24
N ALA A 172 -6.11 10.37 2.09
CA ALA A 172 -5.19 9.38 2.65
C ALA A 172 -5.77 7.97 2.57
N LEU A 173 -4.96 7.05 2.06
CA LEU A 173 -5.31 5.64 1.91
C LEU A 173 -4.29 4.78 2.66
N ILE A 174 -4.75 3.67 3.23
CA ILE A 174 -3.85 2.67 3.78
C ILE A 174 -3.14 1.97 2.61
N LYS A 175 -1.81 2.09 2.53
CA LYS A 175 -1.02 1.34 1.55
C LYS A 175 -0.79 -0.09 2.05
N GLY A 176 -0.42 -0.26 3.32
CA GLY A 176 -0.18 -1.57 3.90
C GLY A 176 -0.20 -1.56 5.42
N VAL A 177 -0.64 -2.69 6.00
CA VAL A 177 -0.70 -2.89 7.46
C VAL A 177 -0.01 -4.21 7.79
N GLU A 178 0.90 -4.14 8.76
CA GLU A 178 1.58 -5.27 9.37
C GLU A 178 1.43 -5.22 10.90
N LYS A 179 2.00 -6.21 11.61
CA LYS A 179 1.86 -6.33 13.07
C LYS A 179 2.35 -5.09 13.82
N LYS A 180 3.38 -4.41 13.29
CA LYS A 180 4.06 -3.26 13.93
C LYS A 180 4.42 -2.15 12.93
N SER A 181 3.90 -2.20 11.71
CA SER A 181 4.14 -1.17 10.70
C SER A 181 2.82 -0.83 10.01
N LEU A 182 2.61 0.45 9.77
CA LEU A 182 1.49 0.98 9.00
C LEU A 182 2.05 1.98 8.00
N LYS A 183 1.80 1.72 6.72
CA LYS A 183 2.16 2.63 5.64
C LYS A 183 0.91 3.23 5.05
N VAL A 184 0.87 4.54 4.94
CA VAL A 184 -0.22 5.28 4.28
C VAL A 184 0.28 5.99 3.04
N PHE A 185 -0.61 6.12 2.08
CA PHE A 185 -0.44 6.93 0.89
C PHE A 185 -1.20 8.23 1.10
N LEU A 186 -0.48 9.35 1.10
CA LEU A 186 -1.05 10.69 1.19
C LEU A 186 -1.05 11.35 -0.19
N ARG A 187 -2.14 12.03 -0.53
CA ARG A 187 -2.30 12.79 -1.77
C ARG A 187 -2.89 14.16 -1.48
N GLU A 188 -2.25 15.20 -1.97
CA GLU A 188 -2.80 16.55 -2.00
C GLU A 188 -3.93 16.61 -3.04
N VAL A 189 -5.13 16.96 -2.58
CA VAL A 189 -6.33 17.09 -3.40
C VAL A 189 -6.48 18.52 -3.91
N SER A 190 -6.24 19.49 -3.03
CA SER A 190 -6.30 20.91 -3.36
C SER A 190 -5.29 21.71 -2.57
N ARG A 191 -4.84 22.83 -3.17
CA ARG A 191 -3.98 23.81 -2.51
C ARG A 191 -4.80 25.03 -2.12
N GLY A 192 -4.56 25.52 -0.91
CA GLY A 192 -5.02 26.83 -0.49
C GLY A 192 -4.23 27.93 -1.20
N LYS A 193 -4.85 29.11 -1.33
CA LYS A 193 -4.26 30.28 -2.01
C LYS A 193 -2.89 30.65 -1.47
N LYS A 194 -2.68 30.47 -0.16
CA LYS A 194 -1.43 30.79 0.55
C LYS A 194 -0.24 29.95 0.10
N PHE A 195 -0.48 28.74 -0.38
CA PHE A 195 0.57 27.77 -0.75
C PHE A 195 0.48 27.34 -2.21
N ALA A 196 -0.10 28.16 -3.09
CA ALA A 196 -0.33 27.80 -4.49
C ALA A 196 0.94 27.32 -5.21
N THR A 197 2.08 27.97 -4.94
CA THR A 197 3.38 27.67 -5.56
C THR A 197 4.25 26.70 -4.77
N GLN A 198 3.85 26.32 -3.55
CA GLN A 198 4.65 25.46 -2.67
C GLN A 198 4.10 24.02 -2.68
N PRO A 199 4.89 23.01 -3.08
CA PRO A 199 4.45 21.63 -3.00
C PRO A 199 4.35 21.14 -1.55
N SER A 200 3.36 20.30 -1.26
CA SER A 200 3.16 19.70 0.06
C SER A 200 4.25 18.70 0.43
N PHE A 201 4.75 17.94 -0.54
CA PHE A 201 5.72 16.88 -0.31
C PHE A 201 6.98 17.11 -1.11
N THR A 202 8.13 16.99 -0.45
CA THR A 202 9.41 16.95 -1.16
C THR A 202 9.59 15.56 -1.78
N PRO A 203 10.08 15.45 -3.03
CA PRO A 203 10.39 14.16 -3.63
C PRO A 203 11.40 13.42 -2.75
N SER A 204 11.12 12.14 -2.46
CA SER A 204 12.04 11.30 -1.67
C SER A 204 13.30 10.90 -2.46
N PHE A 205 13.32 11.11 -3.77
CA PHE A 205 14.50 10.93 -4.60
C PHE A 205 15.14 12.28 -4.88
N ALA A 206 16.41 12.43 -4.50
CA ALA A 206 17.28 13.36 -5.17
C ALA A 206 17.40 12.88 -6.62
N TYR A 207 16.52 13.35 -7.50
CA TYR A 207 16.73 13.24 -8.93
C TYR A 207 17.97 14.09 -9.24
N VAL A 208 19.12 13.44 -9.33
CA VAL A 208 20.29 14.03 -9.97
C VAL A 208 20.05 13.85 -11.47
N PRO A 209 19.83 14.93 -12.24
CA PRO A 209 19.76 14.81 -13.69
C PRO A 209 21.13 14.27 -14.14
N MET A 210 21.18 13.06 -14.71
CA MET A 210 22.33 12.67 -15.52
C MET A 210 22.28 13.53 -16.78
N VAL A 211 22.88 14.71 -16.71
CA VAL A 211 23.31 15.40 -17.92
C VAL A 211 24.39 14.50 -18.52
N LYS A 212 24.07 13.77 -19.59
CA LYS A 212 25.11 13.23 -20.46
C LYS A 212 25.80 14.44 -21.06
N ASP A 213 26.93 14.81 -20.47
CA ASP A 213 27.82 15.79 -21.05
C ASP A 213 28.38 15.21 -22.36
N GLN A 214 27.79 15.59 -23.48
CA GLN A 214 28.30 15.27 -24.82
C GLN A 214 29.38 16.27 -25.27
N THR A 215 30.08 16.91 -24.33
CA THR A 215 31.22 17.78 -24.64
C THR A 215 32.49 17.39 -23.91
N ALA A 216 32.85 16.10 -23.95
CA ALA A 216 34.26 15.73 -23.84
C ALA A 216 34.93 16.02 -25.18
N LYS A 217 35.48 17.23 -25.34
CA LYS A 217 36.52 17.46 -26.35
C LYS A 217 37.72 16.58 -25.98
N GLU A 218 38.12 15.72 -26.91
CA GLU A 218 39.39 15.00 -26.84
C GLU A 218 40.52 16.00 -26.61
N PRO A 219 41.46 15.76 -25.67
CA PRO A 219 42.66 16.55 -25.58
C PRO A 219 43.51 16.30 -26.83
N ALA A 220 43.86 17.38 -27.52
CA ALA A 220 44.74 17.36 -28.68
C ALA A 220 46.11 16.77 -28.28
N GLU A 221 46.51 15.70 -28.98
CA GLU A 221 47.87 15.18 -28.96
C GLU A 221 48.80 16.28 -29.49
N THR A 222 49.71 16.74 -28.63
CA THR A 222 50.80 17.62 -29.03
C THR A 222 51.96 16.72 -29.44
N GLU A 223 52.19 16.59 -30.75
CA GLU A 223 53.40 16.00 -31.30
C GLU A 223 54.59 16.94 -30.95
N GLU A 224 55.33 16.61 -29.90
CA GLU A 224 56.69 17.14 -29.71
C GLU A 224 57.60 16.42 -30.71
N GLY A 225 57.85 17.07 -31.84
CA GLY A 225 58.87 16.66 -32.81
C GLY A 225 60.26 16.87 -32.24
N GLU A 226 60.98 15.78 -32.02
CA GLU A 226 62.43 15.77 -31.82
C GLU A 226 63.10 16.28 -33.11
N ALA A 227 63.77 17.43 -33.03
CA ALA A 227 64.67 17.92 -34.05
C ALA A 227 66.07 17.35 -33.77
N GLU A 228 66.49 16.38 -34.58
CA GLU A 228 67.89 15.97 -34.68
C GLU A 228 68.70 17.09 -35.34
N GLU A 229 69.66 17.65 -34.59
CA GLU A 229 70.78 18.43 -35.11
C GLU A 229 71.68 17.50 -35.96
N ASN A 230 71.79 17.80 -37.26
CA ASN A 230 72.94 17.37 -38.05
C ASN A 230 73.82 18.60 -38.31
N GLU A 231 75.02 18.60 -37.72
CA GLU A 231 76.12 19.46 -38.10
C GLU A 231 76.60 19.12 -39.52
N GLU A 232 76.64 20.13 -40.39
CA GLU A 232 77.39 20.08 -41.65
C GLU A 232 78.90 20.20 -41.37
N THR A 233 79.68 19.37 -42.05
CA THR A 233 81.00 19.74 -42.58
C THR A 233 80.89 20.00 -44.07
#